data_AF-A0A1Y5SWT2-F1
#
_entry.id   AF-A0A1Y5SWT2-F1
#
_cell.length_a   1.000
_cell.length_b   1.000
_cell.length_c   1.000
_cell.angle_alpha   90.00
_cell.angle_beta   90.00
_cell.angle_gamma   90.00
#
_symmetry.space_group_name_H-M   'P 1'
#
loop_
_entity.id
_entity.type
_entity.pdbx_description
1 polymer ?
#
loop_
_entity_poly.entity_id
_entity_poly.type
_entity_poly.pdbx_seq_one_letter_code
_entity_poly.pdbx_strand_id
1 'polypeptide(L)' 'MSHRPTPAPNYTNAFLVTSAGILFMAFFTLAALGGILWVAIAAVAVHAGIRWLDRRREARHCPAPAAPPRR' A
#
# COMPACT_ATOMS: atom_id res chain seq x y z
N MET A 1 19.69 59.04 26.21
CA MET A 1 18.75 57.99 25.76
C MET A 1 19.56 56.88 25.10
N SER A 2 19.92 55.83 25.85
CA SER A 2 20.59 54.67 25.26
C SER A 2 19.54 53.73 24.69
N HIS A 3 19.45 53.67 23.36
CA HIS A 3 18.61 52.71 22.65
C HIS A 3 19.28 51.33 22.74
N ARG A 4 18.99 50.57 23.80
CA ARG A 4 19.44 49.17 23.89
C ARG A 4 18.57 48.32 22.97
N PRO A 5 19.14 47.54 22.03
CA PRO A 5 18.38 46.60 21.23
C PRO A 5 17.73 45.57 22.16
N THR A 6 16.41 45.44 22.10
CA THR A 6 15.70 44.35 22.75
C THR A 6 15.99 43.04 21.99
N PRO A 7 16.29 41.93 22.69
CA PRO A 7 16.46 40.63 22.05
C PRO A 7 15.24 40.27 21.21
N ALA A 8 15.46 39.77 19.99
CA ALA A 8 14.39 39.30 19.14
C ALA A 8 13.67 38.10 19.80
N PRO A 9 12.34 37.96 19.65
CA PRO A 9 11.61 36.85 20.23
C PRO A 9 12.06 35.50 19.62
N ASN A 10 12.20 34.48 20.47
CA ASN A 10 12.58 33.15 20.04
C ASN A 10 11.35 32.36 19.58
N TYR A 11 11.26 32.11 18.28
CA TYR A 11 10.18 31.33 17.65
C TYR A 11 10.58 29.89 17.29
N THR A 12 11.80 29.46 17.63
CA THR A 12 12.34 28.15 17.25
C THR A 12 11.43 27.01 17.71
N ASN A 13 10.87 27.11 18.91
CA ASN A 13 9.95 26.09 19.44
C ASN A 13 8.65 26.01 18.61
N ALA A 14 8.02 27.16 18.32
CA ALA A 14 6.81 27.19 17.50
C ALA A 14 7.06 26.64 16.08
N PHE A 15 8.21 26.95 15.50
CA PHE A 15 8.62 26.43 14.20
C PHE A 15 8.82 24.91 14.22
N LEU A 16 9.51 24.39 15.24
CA LEU A 16 9.77 22.96 15.41
C LEU A 16 8.48 22.16 15.58
N VAL A 17 7.57 22.63 16.44
CA VAL A 17 6.28 21.97 16.68
C VAL A 17 5.45 21.91 15.39
N THR A 18 5.37 23.03 14.67
CA THR A 18 4.60 23.10 13.42
C THR A 18 5.22 22.18 12.35
N SER A 19 6.54 22.23 12.19
CA SER A 19 7.27 21.39 11.23
C SER A 19 7.10 19.90 11.55
N ALA A 20 7.19 19.52 12.83
CA ALA A 20 6.98 18.15 13.27
C ALA A 20 5.55 17.67 12.96
N GLY A 21 4.53 18.50 13.19
CA GLY A 21 3.14 18.17 12.85
C GLY A 21 2.92 17.95 11.35
N ILE A 22 3.48 18.84 10.51
CA ILE A 22 3.40 18.71 9.04
C ILE A 22 4.10 17.43 8.60
N LEU A 23 5.30 17.16 9.10
CA LEU A 23 6.08 16.02 8.69
C LEU A 23 5.42 14.70 9.12
N PHE A 24 4.85 14.66 10.32
CA PHE A 24 4.06 13.52 10.81
C PHE A 24 2.86 13.23 9.89
N MET A 25 2.07 14.25 9.54
CA MET A 25 0.92 14.09 8.66
C MET A 25 1.31 13.66 7.25
N ALA A 26 2.42 14.19 6.72
CA ALA A 26 2.96 13.79 5.44
C ALA A 26 3.35 12.30 5.42
N PHE A 27 4.12 11.84 6.42
CA PHE A 27 4.50 10.43 6.54
C PHE A 27 3.29 9.52 6.77
N PHE A 28 2.33 9.96 7.57
CA PHE A 28 1.08 9.21 7.79
C PHE A 28 0.29 9.04 6.49
N THR A 29 0.20 10.10 5.68
CA THR A 29 -0.47 10.07 4.38
C THR A 29 0.25 9.13 3.41
N LEU A 30 1.58 9.19 3.34
CA LEU A 30 2.39 8.27 2.55
C LEU A 30 2.19 6.81 2.98
N ALA A 31 2.13 6.55 4.29
CA ALA A 31 1.87 5.22 4.83
C ALA A 31 0.46 4.73 4.45
N ALA A 32 -0.56 5.60 4.51
CA ALA A 32 -1.91 5.27 4.09
C ALA A 32 -1.99 4.91 2.59
N LEU A 33 -1.33 5.70 1.74
CA LEU A 33 -1.23 5.41 0.30
C LEU A 33 -0.50 4.08 0.04
N GLY A 34 0.60 3.83 0.76
CA GLY A 34 1.31 2.56 0.71
C GLY A 34 0.42 1.38 1.13
N GLY A 35 -0.38 1.57 2.18
CA GLY A 35 -1.33 0.57 2.65
C GLY A 35 -2.44 0.26 1.63
N ILE A 36 -3.00 1.28 1.00
CA ILE A 36 -4.01 1.11 -0.07
C ILE A 36 -3.39 0.36 -1.26
N LEU A 37 -2.20 0.78 -1.70
CA LEU A 37 -1.50 0.13 -2.80
C LEU A 37 -1.19 -1.33 -2.46
N TRP A 38 -0.75 -1.60 -1.23
CA TRP A 38 -0.49 -2.95 -0.75
C TRP A 38 -1.74 -3.84 -0.81
N VAL A 39 -2.88 -3.32 -0.33
CA VAL A 39 -4.16 -4.05 -0.40
C VAL A 39 -4.58 -4.31 -1.85
N ALA A 40 -4.40 -3.34 -2.76
CA ALA A 40 -4.70 -3.52 -4.17
C ALA A 40 -3.84 -4.64 -4.80
N ILE A 41 -2.54 -4.64 -4.53
CA ILE A 41 -1.62 -5.71 -4.98
C ILE A 41 -2.04 -7.06 -4.41
N ALA A 42 -2.36 -7.13 -3.12
CA ALA A 42 -2.81 -8.35 -2.46
C ALA A 42 -4.11 -8.88 -3.08
N ALA A 43 -5.08 -8.01 -3.37
CA ALA A 43 -6.33 -8.40 -4.01
C ALA A 43 -6.09 -9.00 -5.40
N VAL A 44 -5.22 -8.38 -6.21
CA VAL A 44 -4.83 -8.90 -7.53
C VAL A 44 -4.13 -10.25 -7.40
N ALA A 45 -3.22 -10.41 -6.44
CA ALA A 45 -2.51 -11.66 -6.20
C ALA A 45 -3.47 -12.78 -5.77
N VAL A 46 -4.41 -12.50 -4.88
CA VAL A 46 -5.45 -13.46 -4.46
C VAL A 46 -6.32 -13.86 -5.65
N HIS A 47 -6.79 -12.90 -6.45
CA HIS A 47 -7.59 -13.18 -7.64
C HIS A 47 -6.86 -14.06 -8.65
N ALA A 48 -5.58 -13.75 -8.90
CA ALA A 48 -4.72 -14.55 -9.77
C ALA A 48 -4.51 -15.97 -9.22
N GLY A 49 -4.29 -16.11 -7.91
CA GLY A 49 -4.15 -17.40 -7.23
C GLY A 49 -5.40 -18.27 -7.35
N ILE A 50 -6.59 -17.68 -7.15
CA ILE A 50 -7.87 -18.39 -7.32
C ILE A 50 -8.02 -18.89 -8.76
N ARG A 51 -7.83 -18.03 -9.76
CA ARG A 51 -7.92 -18.41 -11.17
C ARG A 51 -6.92 -19.51 -11.56
N TRP A 52 -5.72 -19.48 -10.99
CA TRP A 52 -4.72 -20.51 -11.24
C TRP A 52 -5.11 -21.86 -10.64
N LEU A 53 -5.71 -21.84 -9.44
CA LEU A 53 -6.25 -23.05 -8.80
C LEU A 53 -7.39 -23.65 -9.63
N ASP A 54 -8.25 -22.81 -10.20
CA ASP A 54 -9.39 -23.23 -11.01
C ASP A 54 -8.95 -23.96 -12.29
N ARG A 55 -8.02 -23.35 -13.05
CA ARG A 55 -7.41 -24.01 -14.23
C ARG A 55 -6.75 -25.35 -13.88
N ARG A 56 -6.15 -25.47 -12.70
CA ARG A 56 -5.56 -26.73 -12.23
C ARG A 56 -6.60 -27.79 -11.92
N ARG A 57 -7.80 -27.41 -11.48
CA ARG A 57 -8.91 -28.34 -11.24
C ARG A 57 -9.48 -28.84 -12.55
N GLU A 58 -9.70 -27.95 -13.52
CA GLU A 58 -10.16 -28.32 -14.87
C GLU A 58 -9.19 -29.31 -15.56
N ALA A 59 -7.88 -29.04 -15.49
CA ALA A 59 -6.87 -29.95 -16.04
C ALA A 59 -6.89 -31.35 -15.40
N ARG A 60 -7.29 -31.47 -14.13
CA ARG A 60 -7.45 -32.76 -13.44
C ARG A 60 -8.78 -33.44 -13.74
N HIS A 61 -9.76 -32.72 -14.27
CA HIS A 61 -11.09 -33.25 -14.59
C HIS A 61 -11.28 -33.54 -16.08
N CYS A 62 -10.23 -33.37 -16.91
CA CYS A 62 -10.23 -33.83 -18.28
C CYS A 62 -10.48 -35.36 -18.28
N PRO A 63 -11.67 -35.83 -18.69
CA PRO A 63 -11.93 -37.25 -18.79
C PRO A 63 -11.05 -37.80 -19.91
N ALA A 64 -10.43 -38.96 -19.66
CA ALA A 64 -9.70 -39.66 -20.71
C ALA A 64 -10.59 -39.78 -21.96
N PRO A 65 -10.07 -39.50 -23.17
CA PRO A 65 -10.87 -39.61 -24.38
C PRO A 65 -11.49 -41.00 -24.44
N ALA A 66 -12.81 -41.05 -24.57
CA ALA A 66 -13.56 -42.31 -24.68
C ALA A 66 -12.92 -43.17 -25.76
N ALA A 67 -12.53 -44.39 -25.39
CA ALA A 67 -11.88 -45.33 -26.30
C ALA A 67 -12.75 -45.51 -27.56
N PRO A 68 -12.16 -45.52 -28.77
CA PRO A 68 -12.93 -45.61 -30.00
C PRO A 68 -13.76 -46.90 -30.00
N PRO A 69 -14.98 -46.87 -30.56
CA PRO A 69 -15.85 -48.03 -30.60
C PRO A 69 -15.13 -49.17 -31.34
N ARG A 70 -14.92 -50.31 -30.66
CA ARG A 70 -14.52 -51.54 -31.32
C ARG A 70 -15.66 -51.96 -32.24
N ARG A 71 -15.34 -51.94 -33.54
CA ARG A 71 -16.15 -52.45 -34.65
C ARG A 71 -16.74 -53.83 -34.35
#